data_AF-A0A519SV05-F1
#
_entry.id   AF-A0A519SV05-F1
#
_cell.length_a   1.000
_cell.length_b   1.000
_cell.length_c   1.000
_cell.angle_alpha   90.00
_cell.angle_beta   90.00
_cell.angle_gamma   90.00
#
_symmetry.space_group_name_H-M   'P 1'
#
loop_
_entity.id
_entity.type
_entity.pdbx_description
1 polymer ?
#
loop_
_entity_poly.entity_id
_entity_poly.type
_entity_poly.pdbx_seq_one_letter_code
_entity_poly.pdbx_strand_id
1 'polypeptide(L)'
;MVGLAAVYLEWVVYLTLLFNSESTGTGADADTHTSFSISLFADIMAHPTAMWLAMQKINQTGTWSLKGSTPSGVFLGVIWVIEAVVILVGAWLLAKAQATEPFSETSNEWADEETLAHPLTFAQDAATTRTALETGQFHHLTPHLSSEATAPFARLKLHSAPNDPNCRYLTLENVTIAVDKKGKA
;
A
#
# COMPACT_ATOMS: atom_id res chain seq x y z
N MET A 1 8.29 8.87 -3.74
CA MET A 1 8.22 10.15 -2.99
C MET A 1 7.44 9.98 -1.68
N VAL A 2 6.17 9.57 -1.72
CA VAL A 2 5.31 9.43 -0.53
C VAL A 2 5.89 8.51 0.56
N GLY A 3 6.40 7.32 0.20
CA GLY A 3 6.98 6.41 1.19
C GLY A 3 8.20 6.96 1.93
N LEU A 4 9.09 7.70 1.26
CA LEU A 4 10.26 8.33 1.90
C LEU A 4 9.83 9.46 2.84
N ALA A 5 8.81 10.25 2.43
CA ALA A 5 8.24 11.27 3.30
C ALA A 5 7.59 10.65 4.55
N ALA A 6 6.91 9.51 4.40
CA ALA A 6 6.33 8.79 5.54
C ALA A 6 7.39 8.30 6.54
N VAL A 7 8.50 7.72 6.07
CA VAL A 7 9.62 7.31 6.94
C VAL A 7 10.23 8.51 7.67
N TYR A 8 10.40 9.65 6.99
CA TYR A 8 10.88 10.86 7.65
C TYR A 8 9.91 11.36 8.72
N LEU A 9 8.62 11.44 8.38
CA LEU A 9 7.58 11.92 9.28
C LEU A 9 7.40 11.01 10.50
N GLU A 10 7.56 9.70 10.34
CA GLU A 10 7.57 8.74 11.45
C GLU A 10 8.60 9.14 12.52
N TRP A 11 9.85 9.42 12.12
CA TRP A 11 10.88 9.83 13.07
C TRP A 11 10.60 11.20 13.69
N VAL A 12 10.03 12.14 12.92
CA VAL A 12 9.61 13.44 13.46
C VAL A 12 8.51 13.27 14.52
N VAL A 13 7.49 12.45 14.25
CA VAL A 13 6.41 12.14 15.21
C VAL A 13 6.99 11.46 16.44
N TYR A 14 7.86 10.45 16.25
CA TYR A 14 8.51 9.73 17.33
C TYR A 14 9.29 10.67 18.26
N LEU A 15 10.15 11.54 17.70
CA LEU A 15 10.88 12.52 18.49
C LEU A 15 9.98 13.55 19.18
N THR A 16 8.90 13.97 18.53
CA THR A 16 7.92 14.89 19.12
C THR A 16 7.30 14.27 20.37
N LEU A 17 6.86 13.02 20.29
CA LEU A 17 6.27 12.31 21.43
C LEU A 17 7.29 12.06 22.54
N LEU A 18 8.52 11.71 22.16
CA LEU A 18 9.60 11.44 23.11
C LEU A 18 10.05 12.70 23.85
N PHE A 19 10.22 13.82 23.16
CA PHE A 19 10.67 15.07 23.79
C PHE A 19 9.56 15.78 24.55
N ASN A 20 8.31 15.49 24.23
CA ASN A 20 7.14 16.01 24.93
C ASN A 20 6.53 14.97 25.89
N SER A 21 7.35 14.00 26.33
CA SER A 21 6.97 13.03 27.35
C SER A 21 7.22 13.60 28.74
N GLU A 22 6.24 13.48 29.62
CA GLU A 22 6.37 13.83 31.03
C GLU A 22 6.29 12.55 31.87
N SER A 23 7.21 12.43 32.83
CA SER A 23 7.21 11.33 33.79
C SER A 23 6.64 11.82 35.11
N THR A 24 5.57 11.18 35.58
CA THR A 24 4.94 11.45 36.87
C THR A 24 5.36 10.36 37.86
N GLY A 25 5.96 10.75 38.98
CA GLY A 25 6.50 9.82 39.99
C GLY A 25 8.03 9.71 39.98
N THR A 26 8.58 8.87 40.86
CA THR A 26 10.03 8.66 41.00
C THR A 26 10.34 7.17 41.11
N GLY A 27 11.27 6.67 40.29
CA GLY A 27 11.73 5.28 40.35
C GLY A 27 11.02 4.35 39.38
N ALA A 28 10.91 3.06 39.73
CA ALA A 28 10.36 2.02 38.86
C ALA A 28 8.84 2.14 38.62
N ASP A 29 8.14 2.94 39.43
CA ASP A 29 6.70 3.18 39.35
C ASP A 29 6.37 4.51 38.63
N ALA A 30 7.34 5.10 37.91
CA ALA A 30 7.13 6.35 37.18
C ALA A 30 6.28 6.12 35.94
N ASP A 31 5.09 6.73 35.91
CA ASP A 31 4.20 6.70 34.77
C ASP A 31 4.64 7.76 33.76
N THR A 32 5.06 7.30 32.58
CA THR A 32 5.43 8.19 31.47
C THR A 32 4.23 8.41 30.57
N HIS A 33 3.81 9.66 30.44
CA HIS A 33 2.77 10.07 29.50
C HIS A 33 3.37 10.85 28.34
N THR A 34 3.01 10.47 27.12
CA THR A 34 3.41 11.21 25.91
C THR A 34 2.27 12.11 25.46
N SER A 35 2.56 13.37 25.17
CA SER A 35 1.61 14.28 24.54
C SER A 35 2.16 14.78 23.20
N PHE A 36 1.29 15.20 22.28
CA PHE A 36 1.72 15.69 20.97
C PHE A 36 1.73 17.22 20.94
N SER A 37 2.87 17.81 20.57
CA SER A 37 3.03 19.26 20.41
C SER A 37 3.26 19.61 18.95
N ILE A 38 2.31 20.35 18.35
CA ILE A 38 2.39 20.72 16.94
C ILE A 38 3.54 21.68 16.63
N SER A 39 3.89 22.56 17.58
CA SER A 39 5.00 23.51 17.42
C SER A 39 6.34 22.79 17.43
N LEU A 40 6.52 21.83 18.34
CA LEU A 40 7.71 20.99 18.39
C LEU A 40 7.83 20.09 17.15
N PHE A 41 6.71 19.50 16.71
CA PHE A 41 6.66 18.73 15.48
C PHE A 41 7.11 19.54 14.26
N ALA A 42 6.59 20.76 14.10
CA ALA A 42 6.98 21.65 13.00
C ALA A 42 8.47 22.04 13.09
N ASP A 43 8.98 22.30 14.29
CA ASP A 43 10.38 22.65 14.51
C ASP A 43 11.33 21.50 14.15
N ILE A 44 11.05 20.28 14.61
CA ILE A 44 11.87 19.10 14.28
C ILE A 44 11.80 18.82 12.78
N MET A 45 10.60 18.93 12.17
CA MET A 45 10.42 18.73 10.73
C MET A 45 11.26 19.70 9.89
N ALA A 46 11.36 20.97 10.31
CA ALA A 46 12.11 22.00 9.62
C ALA A 46 13.63 21.86 9.77
N HIS A 47 14.12 21.06 10.72
CA HIS A 47 15.53 20.91 11.05
C HIS A 47 16.02 19.44 10.91
N PRO A 48 16.13 18.91 9.68
CA PRO A 48 16.46 17.50 9.43
C PRO A 48 17.81 17.08 10.02
N THR A 49 18.81 17.98 10.06
CA THR A 49 20.11 17.70 10.68
C THR A 49 19.99 17.48 12.19
N ALA A 50 19.19 18.29 12.88
CA ALA A 50 18.98 18.16 14.33
C ALA A 50 18.21 16.87 14.65
N MET A 51 17.18 16.57 13.86
CA MET A 51 16.43 15.31 13.93
C MET A 51 17.36 14.10 13.77
N TRP A 52 18.23 14.11 12.75
CA TRP A 52 19.17 13.02 12.51
C TRP A 52 20.16 12.82 13.67
N LEU A 53 20.71 13.91 14.21
CA LEU A 53 21.60 13.85 15.38
C LEU A 53 20.88 13.29 16.62
N ALA A 54 19.62 13.67 16.83
CA ALA A 54 18.79 13.11 17.90
C ALA A 54 18.60 11.60 17.72
N MET A 55 18.25 11.15 16.52
CA MET A 55 18.10 9.72 16.20
C MET A 55 19.41 8.95 16.41
N GLN A 56 20.57 9.52 16.04
CA GLN A 56 21.86 8.90 16.31
C GLN A 56 22.14 8.74 17.81
N LYS A 57 21.83 9.77 18.60
CA LYS A 57 22.00 9.72 20.06
C LYS A 57 21.09 8.66 20.68
N ILE A 58 19.84 8.60 20.25
CA ILE A 58 18.88 7.56 20.64
C ILE A 58 19.40 6.17 20.24
N ASN A 59 19.98 6.05 19.05
CA ASN A 59 20.53 4.77 18.62
C ASN A 59 21.65 4.31 19.57
N GLN A 60 22.48 5.22 20.07
CA GLN A 60 23.58 4.87 20.96
C GLN A 60 23.11 4.45 22.36
N THR A 61 22.08 5.11 22.91
CA THR A 61 21.65 4.89 24.30
C THR A 61 20.45 3.96 24.43
N GLY A 62 19.62 3.88 23.39
CA GLY A 62 18.25 3.39 23.47
C GLY A 62 17.35 4.30 24.31
N THR A 63 16.03 4.09 24.20
CA THR A 63 15.00 4.94 24.83
C THR A 63 13.86 4.15 25.46
N TRP A 64 13.69 2.89 25.06
CA TRP A 64 12.68 1.98 25.59
C TRP A 64 13.33 0.63 25.90
N SER A 65 12.73 -0.12 26.82
CA SER A 65 13.22 -1.46 27.18
C SER A 65 12.21 -2.53 26.80
N LEU A 66 12.72 -3.69 26.39
CA LEU A 66 11.93 -4.87 26.08
C LEU A 66 12.51 -6.06 26.84
N LYS A 67 11.69 -6.68 27.69
CA LYS A 67 12.09 -7.86 28.50
C LYS A 67 13.39 -7.64 29.29
N GLY A 68 13.58 -6.43 29.84
CA GLY A 68 14.73 -6.08 30.67
C GLY A 68 16.01 -5.71 29.91
N SER A 69 15.97 -5.64 28.57
CA SER A 69 17.07 -5.13 27.75
C SER A 69 16.64 -3.86 27.03
N THR A 70 17.52 -2.87 26.94
CA THR A 70 17.31 -1.63 26.19
C THR A 70 17.95 -1.78 24.81
N PRO A 71 17.16 -1.91 23.72
CA PRO A 71 17.69 -1.96 22.36
C PRO A 71 18.54 -0.74 22.05
N SER A 72 19.75 -0.96 21.53
CA SER A 72 20.64 0.10 21.08
C SER A 72 21.58 -0.38 19.96
N GLY A 73 22.27 0.55 19.33
CA GLY A 73 23.25 0.37 18.29
C GLY A 73 22.71 -0.38 17.08
N VAL A 74 23.37 -1.47 16.73
CA VAL A 74 23.00 -2.28 15.55
C VAL A 74 21.60 -2.87 15.70
N PHE A 75 21.23 -3.32 16.91
CA PHE A 75 19.95 -3.98 17.12
C PHE A 75 18.77 -3.02 16.93
N LEU A 76 18.85 -1.81 17.49
CA LEU A 76 17.83 -0.79 17.29
C LEU A 76 17.79 -0.30 15.84
N GLY A 77 18.96 -0.16 15.19
CA GLY A 77 19.03 0.16 13.76
C GLY A 77 18.33 -0.86 12.86
N VAL A 78 18.41 -2.16 13.16
CA VAL A 78 17.69 -3.20 12.40
C VAL A 78 16.17 -3.04 12.53
N ILE A 79 15.66 -2.68 13.71
CA ILE A 79 14.23 -2.43 13.92
C ILE A 79 13.76 -1.29 13.03
N TRP A 80 14.47 -0.15 13.03
CA TRP A 80 14.13 0.99 12.17
C TRP A 80 14.20 0.65 10.67
N VAL A 81 15.14 -0.20 10.25
CA VAL A 81 15.19 -0.67 8.85
C VAL A 81 13.96 -1.51 8.51
N ILE A 82 13.51 -2.39 9.42
CA ILE A 82 12.30 -3.17 9.22
C ILE A 82 11.07 -2.27 9.11
N GLU A 83 10.93 -1.28 9.99
CA GLU A 83 9.85 -0.29 9.95
C GLU A 83 9.84 0.47 8.62
N ALA A 84 11.00 0.97 8.19
CA ALA A 84 11.14 1.66 6.91
C ALA A 84 10.76 0.75 5.72
N VAL A 85 11.13 -0.53 5.75
CA VAL A 85 10.74 -1.51 4.72
C VAL A 85 9.23 -1.70 4.71
N VAL A 86 8.59 -1.87 5.87
CA VAL A 86 7.13 -2.03 5.96
C VAL A 86 6.40 -0.83 5.37
N ILE A 87 6.85 0.39 5.70
CA ILE A 87 6.26 1.63 5.17
C ILE A 87 6.46 1.75 3.66
N LEU A 88 7.68 1.50 3.16
CA LEU A 88 7.99 1.60 1.74
C LEU A 88 7.23 0.56 0.92
N VAL A 89 7.20 -0.70 1.37
CA VAL A 89 6.48 -1.78 0.70
C VAL A 89 4.97 -1.53 0.77
N GLY A 90 4.44 -1.12 1.91
CA GLY A 90 3.02 -0.77 2.06
C GLY A 90 2.61 0.35 1.09
N ALA A 91 3.37 1.45 1.04
CA ALA A 91 3.12 2.54 0.12
C ALA A 91 3.20 2.10 -1.36
N TRP A 92 4.17 1.24 -1.69
CA TRP A 92 4.31 0.69 -3.04
C TRP A 92 3.14 -0.22 -3.43
N LEU A 93 2.68 -1.10 -2.53
CA LEU A 93 1.54 -1.98 -2.77
C LEU A 93 0.25 -1.18 -2.99
N LEU A 94 0.00 -0.15 -2.18
CA LEU A 94 -1.15 0.74 -2.36
C LEU A 94 -1.09 1.50 -3.68
N ALA A 95 0.08 2.06 -4.03
CA ALA A 95 0.28 2.74 -5.31
C ALA A 95 0.07 1.78 -6.48
N LYS A 96 0.56 0.54 -6.39
CA LYS A 96 0.37 -0.49 -7.41
C LYS A 96 -1.11 -0.87 -7.57
N ALA A 97 -1.85 -0.99 -6.47
CA ALA A 97 -3.28 -1.30 -6.50
C ALA A 97 -4.11 -0.16 -7.11
N GLN A 98 -3.74 1.09 -6.85
CA GLN A 98 -4.41 2.25 -7.44
C GLN A 98 -4.01 2.48 -8.91
N ALA A 99 -2.79 2.10 -9.32
CA ALA A 99 -2.35 2.21 -10.70
C ALA A 99 -3.13 1.32 -11.69
N THR A 100 -3.88 0.33 -11.20
CA THR A 100 -4.77 -0.48 -12.04
C THR A 100 -6.14 0.17 -12.28
N GLU A 101 -6.48 1.22 -11.53
CA GLU A 101 -7.72 1.98 -11.72
C GLU A 101 -7.44 3.14 -12.69
N PRO A 102 -8.19 3.26 -13.80
CA PRO A 102 -7.96 4.36 -14.73
C PRO A 102 -8.50 5.68 -14.18
N PHE A 103 -7.71 6.73 -14.34
CA PHE A 103 -8.06 8.10 -13.95
C PHE A 103 -8.38 8.96 -15.18
N SER A 104 -9.43 9.77 -15.08
CA SER A 104 -9.81 10.73 -16.12
C SER A 104 -9.23 12.10 -15.80
N GLU A 105 -8.24 12.55 -16.59
CA GLU A 105 -7.66 13.89 -16.46
C GLU A 105 -8.66 15.00 -16.84
N THR A 106 -9.65 14.71 -17.70
CA THR A 106 -10.66 15.68 -18.13
C THR A 106 -11.64 16.02 -17.02
N SER A 107 -12.11 15.00 -16.29
CA SER A 107 -13.09 15.16 -15.22
C SER A 107 -12.45 15.19 -13.82
N ASN A 108 -11.13 14.96 -13.72
CA ASN A 108 -10.36 14.88 -12.47
C ASN A 108 -10.96 13.87 -11.47
N GLU A 109 -11.39 12.73 -11.99
CA GLU A 109 -12.13 11.69 -11.25
C GLU A 109 -11.64 10.30 -11.67
N TRP A 110 -11.70 9.35 -10.72
CA TRP A 110 -11.44 7.93 -10.98
C TRP A 110 -12.63 7.31 -11.72
N ALA A 111 -12.36 6.36 -12.61
CA ALA A 111 -13.40 5.66 -13.33
C ALA A 111 -14.11 4.62 -12.45
N ASP A 112 -15.43 4.55 -12.55
CA ASP A 112 -16.22 3.52 -11.89
C ASP A 112 -15.99 2.16 -12.58
N GLU A 113 -15.80 1.10 -11.79
CA GLU A 113 -15.66 -0.26 -12.29
C GLU A 113 -17.02 -0.98 -12.30
N GLU A 114 -17.41 -1.47 -13.47
CA GLU A 114 -18.53 -2.40 -13.64
C GLU A 114 -17.99 -3.76 -14.11
N THR A 115 -18.12 -4.78 -13.25
CA THR A 115 -17.84 -6.17 -13.65
C THR A 115 -19.04 -6.74 -14.39
N LEU A 116 -18.83 -7.21 -15.62
CA LEU A 116 -19.91 -7.83 -16.39
C LEU A 116 -20.28 -9.21 -15.81
N ALA A 117 -21.58 -9.48 -15.75
CA ALA A 117 -22.14 -10.67 -15.09
C ALA A 117 -21.76 -12.00 -15.75
N HIS A 118 -21.38 -12.00 -17.03
CA HIS A 118 -21.14 -13.22 -17.81
C HIS A 118 -19.65 -13.49 -17.97
N PRO A 119 -19.14 -14.64 -17.49
CA PRO A 119 -17.76 -15.03 -17.72
C PRO A 119 -17.52 -15.30 -19.22
N LEU A 120 -16.31 -15.01 -19.67
CA LEU A 120 -15.84 -15.21 -21.03
C LEU A 120 -14.87 -16.39 -21.09
N THR A 121 -14.64 -16.93 -22.28
CA THR A 121 -13.62 -17.95 -22.50
C THR A 121 -12.25 -17.39 -22.15
N PHE A 122 -11.42 -18.22 -21.52
CA PHE A 122 -10.04 -17.88 -21.17
C PHE A 122 -9.24 -17.40 -22.40
N ALA A 123 -8.62 -16.24 -22.31
CA ALA A 123 -7.79 -15.71 -23.40
C ALA A 123 -6.41 -16.36 -23.36
N GLN A 124 -6.08 -17.19 -24.36
CA GLN A 124 -4.80 -17.93 -24.37
C GLN A 124 -3.59 -17.03 -24.62
N ASP A 125 -3.73 -16.01 -25.46
CA ASP A 125 -2.66 -15.07 -25.77
C ASP A 125 -3.18 -13.63 -25.57
N ALA A 126 -2.63 -12.98 -24.55
CA ALA A 126 -3.01 -11.63 -24.16
C ALA A 126 -2.64 -10.60 -25.23
N ALA A 127 -1.54 -10.77 -25.97
CA ALA A 127 -1.08 -9.80 -26.94
C ALA A 127 -1.99 -9.77 -28.17
N THR A 128 -2.28 -10.95 -28.73
CA THR A 128 -3.20 -11.06 -29.88
C THR A 128 -4.62 -10.67 -29.52
N THR A 129 -5.10 -11.06 -28.34
CA THR A 129 -6.43 -10.67 -27.85
C THR A 129 -6.53 -9.15 -27.70
N ARG A 130 -5.50 -8.49 -27.14
CA ARG A 130 -5.45 -7.03 -27.03
C ARG A 130 -5.53 -6.35 -28.39
N THR A 131 -4.69 -6.76 -29.36
CA THR A 131 -4.70 -6.18 -30.71
C THR A 131 -6.04 -6.38 -31.42
N ALA A 132 -6.68 -7.56 -31.26
CA ALA A 132 -8.00 -7.81 -31.81
C ALA A 132 -9.06 -6.85 -31.21
N LEU A 133 -9.03 -6.63 -29.90
CA LEU A 133 -9.96 -5.70 -29.24
C LEU A 133 -9.72 -4.23 -29.65
N GLU A 134 -8.47 -3.80 -29.73
CA GLU A 134 -8.09 -2.45 -30.20
C GLU A 134 -8.51 -2.19 -31.66
N THR A 135 -8.61 -3.24 -32.48
CA THR A 135 -9.08 -3.16 -33.88
C THR A 135 -10.59 -3.38 -34.05
N GLY A 136 -11.34 -3.46 -32.95
CA GLY A 136 -12.79 -3.62 -32.95
C GLY A 136 -13.28 -5.04 -33.23
N GLN A 137 -12.40 -6.04 -33.16
CA GLN A 137 -12.72 -7.45 -33.41
C GLN A 137 -13.21 -8.14 -32.14
N PHE A 138 -14.41 -7.78 -31.67
CA PHE A 138 -14.99 -8.32 -30.43
C PHE A 138 -15.47 -9.79 -30.53
N HIS A 139 -15.45 -10.38 -31.72
CA HIS A 139 -15.91 -11.76 -31.95
C HIS A 139 -15.11 -12.83 -31.17
N HIS A 140 -13.91 -12.50 -30.69
CA HIS A 140 -13.10 -13.37 -29.84
C HIS A 140 -13.61 -13.44 -28.39
N LEU A 141 -14.47 -12.52 -27.96
CA LEU A 141 -15.12 -12.54 -26.65
C LEU A 141 -16.30 -13.51 -26.68
N THR A 142 -15.98 -14.79 -26.52
CA THR A 142 -17.00 -15.85 -26.47
C THR A 142 -17.48 -16.06 -25.03
N PRO A 143 -18.79 -16.19 -24.79
CA PRO A 143 -19.29 -16.51 -23.46
C PRO A 143 -18.77 -17.88 -23.02
N HIS A 144 -18.34 -17.97 -21.76
CA HIS A 144 -17.96 -19.23 -21.16
C HIS A 144 -19.21 -20.05 -20.85
N LEU A 145 -19.42 -21.15 -21.57
CA LEU A 145 -20.58 -22.03 -21.43
C LEU A 145 -20.28 -23.30 -20.63
N SER A 146 -19.10 -23.40 -20.00
CA SER A 146 -18.72 -24.63 -19.30
C SER A 146 -19.53 -24.81 -18.01
N SER A 147 -20.06 -26.03 -17.81
CA SER A 147 -20.74 -26.44 -16.57
C SER A 147 -19.76 -26.88 -15.48
N GLU A 148 -18.46 -26.92 -15.78
CA GLU A 148 -17.43 -27.34 -14.84
C GLU A 148 -16.99 -26.16 -13.97
N ALA A 149 -17.24 -26.27 -12.66
CA ALA A 149 -16.96 -25.21 -11.68
C ALA A 149 -15.48 -24.81 -11.56
N THR A 150 -14.56 -25.60 -12.13
CA THR A 150 -13.09 -25.41 -12.04
C THR A 150 -12.48 -24.99 -13.38
N ALA A 151 -13.27 -24.90 -14.46
CA ALA A 151 -12.74 -24.52 -15.76
C ALA A 151 -12.20 -23.07 -15.71
N PRO A 152 -10.99 -22.82 -16.28
CA PRO A 152 -10.46 -21.48 -16.35
C PRO A 152 -11.35 -20.61 -17.25
N PHE A 153 -11.60 -19.37 -16.81
CA PHE A 153 -12.46 -18.41 -17.50
C PHE A 153 -11.81 -17.03 -17.48
N ALA A 154 -12.35 -16.11 -18.26
CA ALA A 154 -11.96 -14.71 -18.26
C ALA A 154 -13.11 -13.84 -17.72
N ARG A 155 -12.77 -12.77 -17.01
CA ARG A 155 -13.70 -11.76 -16.50
C ARG A 155 -13.47 -10.45 -17.23
N LEU A 156 -14.57 -9.81 -17.60
CA LEU A 156 -14.55 -8.51 -18.24
C LEU A 156 -14.97 -7.44 -17.25
N LYS A 157 -14.14 -6.42 -17.10
CA LYS A 157 -14.40 -5.23 -16.29
C LYS A 157 -14.42 -4.02 -17.22
N LEU A 158 -15.48 -3.24 -17.14
CA LEU A 158 -15.60 -1.97 -17.84
C LEU A 158 -15.32 -0.85 -16.84
N HIS A 159 -14.44 0.07 -17.21
CA HIS A 159 -14.20 1.27 -16.43
C HIS A 159 -14.74 2.47 -17.20
N SER A 160 -15.61 3.25 -16.59
CA SER A 160 -16.17 4.47 -17.20
C SER A 160 -16.10 5.64 -16.21
N ALA A 161 -15.60 6.79 -16.65
CA ALA A 161 -15.67 8.00 -15.83
C ALA A 161 -17.10 8.59 -15.87
N PRO A 162 -17.72 8.95 -14.74
CA PRO A 162 -19.09 9.48 -14.70
C PRO A 162 -19.29 10.71 -15.58
N ASN A 163 -18.27 11.58 -15.64
CA ASN A 163 -18.33 12.89 -16.27
C ASN A 163 -17.46 13.01 -17.53
N ASP A 164 -16.89 11.92 -18.04
CA ASP A 164 -16.17 11.89 -19.32
C ASP A 164 -16.59 10.69 -20.18
N PRO A 165 -17.44 10.90 -21.22
CA PRO A 165 -17.91 9.81 -22.08
C PRO A 165 -16.82 9.21 -22.97
N ASN A 166 -15.68 9.90 -23.14
CA ASN A 166 -14.55 9.39 -23.92
C ASN A 166 -13.59 8.55 -23.07
N CYS A 167 -13.72 8.61 -21.74
CA CYS A 167 -12.88 7.88 -20.81
C CYS A 167 -13.51 6.51 -20.50
N ARG A 168 -13.32 5.56 -21.43
CA ARG A 168 -13.80 4.18 -21.32
C ARG A 168 -12.67 3.21 -21.52
N TYR A 169 -12.42 2.37 -20.52
CA TYR A 169 -11.40 1.33 -20.56
C TYR A 169 -12.01 -0.03 -20.30
N LEU A 170 -11.37 -1.05 -20.85
CA LEU A 170 -11.83 -2.43 -20.75
C LEU A 170 -10.66 -3.28 -20.26
N THR A 171 -10.88 -3.95 -19.13
CA THR A 171 -9.91 -4.83 -18.49
C THR A 171 -10.38 -6.27 -18.63
N LEU A 172 -9.55 -7.12 -19.25
CA LEU A 172 -9.79 -8.56 -19.37
C LEU A 172 -8.88 -9.31 -18.41
N GLU A 173 -9.47 -10.01 -17.44
CA GLU A 173 -8.76 -10.72 -16.39
C GLU A 173 -8.96 -12.23 -16.53
N ASN A 174 -7.88 -12.98 -16.75
CA ASN A 174 -7.93 -14.44 -16.79
C ASN A 174 -7.92 -15.01 -15.36
N VAL A 175 -8.92 -15.82 -15.04
CA VAL A 175 -9.10 -16.47 -13.74
C VAL A 175 -8.82 -17.97 -13.88
N THR A 176 -7.87 -18.46 -13.08
CA THR A 176 -7.58 -19.90 -12.97
C THR A 176 -7.91 -20.37 -11.57
N ILE A 177 -8.73 -21.40 -11.44
CA ILE A 177 -9.11 -21.98 -10.15
C ILE A 177 -8.15 -23.15 -9.87
N ALA A 178 -7.31 -23.01 -8.84
CA ALA A 178 -6.43 -24.08 -8.38
C ALA A 178 -7.12 -24.88 -7.27
N VAL A 179 -7.33 -26.19 -7.49
CA VAL A 179 -7.93 -27.10 -6.50
C VAL A 179 -6.81 -27.65 -5.61
N ASP A 180 -6.95 -27.51 -4.29
CA ASP A 180 -6.01 -28.08 -3.32
C ASP A 180 -6.08 -29.63 -3.32
N LYS A 181 -5.03 -30.31 -2.84
CA LYS A 181 -4.89 -31.77 -2.71
C LYS A 181 -6.03 -32.47 -1.96
N LYS A 182 -6.94 -31.72 -1.34
CA LYS A 182 -8.15 -32.20 -0.64
C LYS A 182 -9.44 -32.08 -1.47
N GLY A 183 -9.35 -31.72 -2.76
CA GLY A 183 -10.50 -31.71 -3.67
C GLY A 183 -11.51 -30.58 -3.41
N LYS A 184 -11.08 -29.48 -2.78
CA LYS A 184 -11.90 -28.27 -2.62
C LYS A 184 -11.36 -27.17 -3.53
N ALA A 185 -12.28 -26.64 -4.35
CA ALA A 185 -12.11 -25.41 -5.12
C ALA A 185 -12.28 -24.18 -4.22
#